data_AF-A0A0B6YJZ9-F1
#
_entry.id   AF-A0A0B6YJZ9-F1
#
_cell.length_a   1.000
_cell.length_b   1.000
_cell.length_c   1.000
_cell.angle_alpha   90.00
_cell.angle_beta   90.00
_cell.angle_gamma   90.00
#
_symmetry.space_group_name_H-M   'P 1'
#
loop_
_entity.id
_entity.type
_entity.pdbx_description
1 polymer ?
#
loop_
_entity_poly.entity_id
_entity_poly.type
_entity_poly.pdbx_seq_one_letter_code
_entity_poly.pdbx_strand_id
1 'polypeptide(L)' 'PPDKWQWRNMPNYSILVDVSDRSTPQVTYVPQENIELISSTQIKHPELDSYFDSFDGGQYIMRPALKYFYPHD' A
#
# COMPACT_ATOMS: atom_id res chain seq x y z
N PRO A 1 -0.38 -24.74 2.31
CA PRO A 1 0.02 -26.16 2.37
C PRO A 1 1.39 -26.32 3.07
N PRO A 2 1.74 -27.51 3.57
CA PRO A 2 2.87 -27.74 4.49
C PRO A 2 4.26 -27.41 3.90
N ASP A 3 4.35 -27.41 2.58
CA ASP A 3 5.54 -27.14 1.75
C ASP A 3 5.86 -25.64 1.61
N LYS A 4 4.95 -24.74 1.99
CA LYS A 4 5.08 -23.29 1.80
C LYS A 4 5.20 -22.51 3.11
N TRP A 5 6.08 -22.97 3.99
CA TRP A 5 6.33 -22.37 5.30
C TRP A 5 6.73 -20.88 5.23
N GLN A 6 7.47 -20.50 4.19
CA GLN A 6 7.90 -19.13 3.93
C GLN A 6 6.74 -18.13 3.85
N TRP A 7 5.57 -18.55 3.36
CA TRP A 7 4.38 -17.69 3.25
C TRP A 7 3.74 -17.35 4.59
N ARG A 8 4.01 -18.12 5.66
CA ARG A 8 3.51 -17.80 7.00
C ARG A 8 4.26 -16.64 7.65
N ASN A 9 5.51 -16.41 7.24
CA ASN A 9 6.40 -15.41 7.81
C ASN A 9 6.59 -14.20 6.89
N MET A 10 5.93 -14.18 5.72
CA MET A 10 6.02 -13.08 4.77
C MET A 10 4.87 -12.09 5.00
N PRO A 11 5.17 -10.78 5.15
CA PRO A 11 4.12 -9.79 5.32
C PRO A 11 3.28 -9.65 4.04
N ASN A 12 2.01 -9.33 4.25
CA ASN A 12 1.08 -8.97 3.20
C ASN A 12 0.63 -7.54 3.47
N TYR A 13 0.56 -6.74 2.42
CA TYR A 13 0.21 -5.33 2.49
C TYR A 13 -1.16 -5.10 1.89
N SER A 14 -1.96 -4.25 2.53
CA SER A 14 -3.18 -3.70 1.95
C SER A 14 -2.80 -2.52 1.07
N ILE A 15 -3.11 -2.56 -0.22
CA ILE A 15 -2.73 -1.53 -1.18
C ILE A 15 -3.96 -0.87 -1.82
N LEU A 16 -3.85 0.43 -2.12
CA LEU A 16 -4.79 1.16 -2.96
C LEU A 16 -4.36 1.00 -4.41
N VAL A 17 -5.30 0.66 -5.30
CA VAL A 17 -5.02 0.47 -6.74
C VAL A 17 -5.37 1.75 -7.50
N ASP A 18 -4.48 2.25 -8.35
CA ASP A 18 -4.76 3.44 -9.16
C ASP A 18 -5.98 3.21 -10.07
N VAL A 19 -6.93 4.16 -10.04
CA VAL A 19 -8.14 4.12 -10.88
C VAL A 19 -7.84 4.30 -12.38
N SER A 20 -6.63 4.73 -12.72
CA SER A 20 -6.16 4.81 -14.10
C SER A 20 -5.91 3.41 -14.69
N ASP A 21 -5.56 2.44 -13.84
CA ASP A 21 -5.31 1.04 -14.23
C ASP A 21 -6.59 0.19 -14.18
N ARG A 22 -7.56 0.58 -13.35
CA ARG A 22 -8.83 -0.12 -13.13
C ARG A 22 -9.99 0.86 -13.09
N SER A 23 -11.05 0.58 -13.85
CA SER A 23 -12.25 1.43 -13.92
C SER A 23 -13.01 1.62 -12.60
N THR A 24 -12.64 0.88 -11.55
CA THR A 24 -13.30 0.96 -10.23
C THR A 24 -12.23 1.04 -9.15
N PRO A 25 -12.37 1.96 -8.17
CA PRO A 25 -11.51 2.01 -6.99
C PRO A 25 -11.46 0.67 -6.27
N GLN A 26 -10.26 0.22 -5.91
CA GLN A 26 -10.05 -1.08 -5.30
C GLN A 26 -8.97 -1.02 -4.22
N VAL A 27 -9.24 -1.74 -3.14
CA VAL A 27 -8.26 -2.08 -2.11
C VAL A 27 -8.01 -3.59 -2.20
N THR A 28 -6.75 -4.00 -2.23
CA THR A 28 -6.38 -5.43 -2.34
C THR A 28 -5.20 -5.77 -1.44
N TYR A 29 -4.96 -7.06 -1.23
CA TYR A 29 -3.86 -7.57 -0.43
C TYR A 29 -2.81 -8.24 -1.30
N VAL A 30 -1.55 -7.84 -1.14
CA VAL A 30 -0.42 -8.34 -1.94
C VAL A 30 0.73 -8.75 -1.02
N PRO A 31 1.34 -9.94 -1.24
CA PRO A 31 2.52 -10.35 -0.50
C PRO A 31 3.74 -9.49 -0.89
N GLN A 32 4.66 -9.27 0.06
CA GLN A 32 5.86 -8.45 -0.17
C GLN A 32 6.66 -8.85 -1.40
N GLU A 33 6.77 -10.14 -1.70
CA GLU A 33 7.54 -10.65 -2.85
C GLU A 33 7.00 -10.17 -4.21
N ASN A 34 5.75 -9.71 -4.26
CA ASN A 34 5.09 -9.20 -5.45
C ASN A 34 5.08 -7.66 -5.53
N ILE A 35 5.84 -6.97 -4.67
CA ILE A 35 5.87 -5.51 -4.57
C ILE A 35 7.27 -5.01 -4.94
N GLU A 36 7.31 -3.98 -5.77
CA GLU A 36 8.52 -3.20 -6.07
C GLU A 36 8.28 -1.73 -5.71
N LEU A 37 9.29 -1.08 -5.14
CA LEU A 37 9.18 0.32 -4.73
C LEU A 37 9.37 1.24 -5.94
N ILE A 38 8.35 2.05 -6.20
CA ILE A 38 8.40 3.11 -7.21
C ILE A 38 8.32 4.46 -6.49
N SER A 39 9.27 5.34 -6.76
CA SER A 39 9.28 6.71 -6.23
C SER A 39 8.70 7.70 -7.24
N SER A 40 8.35 8.89 -6.74
CA SER A 40 7.93 10.03 -7.56
C SER A 40 6.73 9.76 -8.48
N THR A 41 5.90 8.79 -8.09
CA THR A 41 4.67 8.43 -8.81
C THR A 41 3.50 8.66 -7.88
N GLN A 42 2.61 9.58 -8.28
CA GLN A 42 1.39 9.88 -7.56
C GLN A 42 0.22 9.16 -8.24
N ILE A 43 -0.50 8.35 -7.48
CA ILE A 43 -1.67 7.61 -7.97
C ILE A 43 -2.96 8.43 -7.80
N LYS A 44 -4.01 8.00 -8.50
CA LYS A 44 -5.38 8.49 -8.30
C LYS A 44 -6.22 7.44 -7.58
N HIS A 45 -6.69 7.74 -6.38
CA HIS A 45 -7.63 6.89 -5.65
C HIS A 45 -8.47 7.71 -4.66
N PRO A 46 -9.80 7.49 -4.55
CA PRO A 46 -10.67 8.31 -3.69
C PRO A 46 -10.36 8.18 -2.19
N GLU A 47 -9.71 7.10 -1.77
CA GLU A 47 -9.39 6.89 -0.35
C GLU A 47 -8.02 7.42 0.08
N LEU A 48 -7.26 8.08 -0.80
CA LEU A 48 -5.92 8.58 -0.46
C LEU A 48 -5.91 9.42 0.82
N ASP A 49 -6.84 10.36 0.94
CA ASP A 49 -6.94 11.28 2.09
C ASP A 49 -7.34 10.59 3.40
N SER A 50 -7.79 9.33 3.32
CA SER A 50 -8.06 8.52 4.51
C SER A 50 -6.78 7.95 5.12
N TYR A 51 -5.75 7.71 4.30
CA TYR A 51 -4.51 7.04 4.70
C TYR A 51 -3.27 7.94 4.71
N PHE A 52 -3.25 8.98 3.88
CA PHE A 52 -2.11 9.86 3.69
C PHE A 52 -2.52 11.32 3.87
N ASP A 53 -1.62 12.12 4.45
CA ASP A 53 -1.82 13.57 4.61
C ASP A 53 -1.35 14.33 3.36
N SER A 54 -0.29 13.87 2.70
CA SER A 54 0.27 14.54 1.52
C SER A 54 1.14 13.63 0.67
N PHE A 55 1.52 14.12 -0.51
CA PHE A 55 2.57 13.56 -1.36
C PHE A 55 3.70 14.58 -1.47
N ASP A 56 4.93 14.22 -1.11
CA ASP A 56 6.07 15.15 -1.04
C ASP A 56 6.86 15.28 -2.35
N GLY A 57 6.41 14.62 -3.42
CA GLY A 57 7.11 14.53 -4.71
C GLY A 57 7.96 13.27 -4.85
N GLY A 58 8.23 12.55 -3.76
CA GLY A 58 8.88 11.25 -3.75
C GLY A 58 7.96 10.12 -3.28
N GLN A 59 7.23 10.35 -2.19
CA GLN A 59 6.40 9.37 -1.51
C GLN A 59 5.17 10.00 -0.84
N TYR A 60 4.23 9.15 -0.45
CA TYR A 60 3.11 9.57 0.39
C TYR A 60 3.52 9.65 1.86
N ILE A 61 3.00 10.67 2.55
CA ILE A 61 3.20 10.89 3.98
C ILE A 61 1.98 10.35 4.72
N MET A 62 2.18 9.29 5.50
CA MET A 62 1.11 8.65 6.27
C MET A 62 0.55 9.61 7.34
N ARG A 63 -0.77 9.55 7.57
CA ARG A 63 -1.39 10.33 8.65
C ARG A 63 -0.83 9.91 10.02
N PRO A 64 -0.53 10.85 10.93
CA PRO A 64 0.05 10.54 12.25
C PRO A 64 -0.73 9.50 13.06
N ALA A 65 -2.06 9.52 12.99
CA ALA A 65 -2.90 8.56 13.72
C ALA A 65 -2.72 7.12 13.22
N LEU A 66 -2.46 6.92 11.92
CA LEU A 66 -2.29 5.59 11.34
C LEU A 66 -0.89 5.03 11.61
N LYS A 67 0.12 5.89 11.68
CA LYS A 67 1.50 5.49 12.05
C LYS A 67 1.58 4.82 13.43
N TYR A 68 0.64 5.13 14.33
CA TYR A 68 0.53 4.44 15.62
C TYR A 68 0.08 2.97 15.46
N PHE A 69 -0.84 2.69 14.53
CA PHE A 69 -1.35 1.34 14.29
C PHE A 69 -0.48 0.53 13.33
N TYR A 70 0.18 1.20 12.39
CA TYR A 70 1.04 0.61 11.35
C TYR A 70 2.45 1.21 11.42
N PRO A 71 3.23 0.89 12.46
CA PRO A 71 4.53 1.53 12.70
C PRO A 71 5.64 1.07 11.74
N HIS A 72 5.39 0.03 10.95
CA HIS A 72 6.36 -0.59 10.04
C HIS A 72 6.03 -0.38 8.56
N ASP A 73 4.94 0.36 8.28
CA ASP A 73 4.53 0.77 6.94
C ASP A 73 5.20 2.10 6.54
#